data_AF-A0A817PG71-F1
#
_entry.id   AF-A0A817PG71-F1
#
_cell.length_a   1.000
_cell.length_b   1.000
_cell.length_c   1.000
_cell.angle_alpha   90.00
_cell.angle_beta   90.00
_cell.angle_gamma   90.00
#
_symmetry.space_group_name_H-M   'P 1'
#
loop_
_entity.id
_entity.type
_entity.pdbx_description
1 polymer ?
#
loop_
_entity_poly.entity_id
_entity_poly.type
_entity_poly.pdbx_seq_one_letter_code
_entity_poly.pdbx_strand_id
1 'polypeptide(L)' 'MQCDVANIVYPRWAYQWVNIKPTFSNFYSTKAGRIRNMLELLGLRFEGHLHSGLDDATNIGRIAIELIKVNDH' A
#
# COMPACT_ATOMS: atom_id res chain seq x y z
N MET A 1 18.68 11.48 2.70
CA MET A 1 17.80 10.54 1.95
C MET A 1 18.70 9.57 1.16
N GLN A 2 18.23 8.39 0.72
CA GLN A 2 19.09 7.43 -0.01
C GLN A 2 19.68 8.00 -1.31
N CYS A 3 18.96 8.90 -1.99
CA CYS A 3 19.47 9.58 -3.19
C CYS A 3 20.67 10.48 -2.89
N ASP A 4 20.67 11.19 -1.75
CA ASP A 4 21.79 12.04 -1.33
C ASP A 4 23.04 11.20 -1.03
N VAL A 5 22.86 10.06 -0.35
CA VAL A 5 23.95 9.13 -0.02
C VAL A 5 24.57 8.55 -1.29
N ALA A 6 23.75 8.19 -2.27
CA ALA A 6 24.21 7.65 -3.55
C ALA A 6 24.64 8.74 -4.56
N ASN A 7 24.54 10.02 -4.19
CA ASN A 7 24.80 11.17 -5.07
C ASN A 7 24.07 11.10 -6.42
N ILE A 8 22.78 10.73 -6.37
CA ILE A 8 21.90 10.68 -7.55
C ILE A 8 20.79 11.73 -7.44
N VAL A 9 20.38 12.28 -8.58
CA VAL A 9 19.23 13.19 -8.65
C VAL A 9 17.97 12.41 -8.33
N TYR A 10 17.12 12.97 -7.46
CA TYR A 10 15.84 12.35 -7.14
C TYR A 10 14.98 12.22 -8.41
N PRO A 11 14.50 11.01 -8.75
CA PRO A 11 13.85 10.78 -10.03
C PRO A 11 12.49 11.48 -10.11
N ARG A 12 12.20 12.11 -11.27
CA ARG A 12 10.97 12.90 -11.48
C ARG A 12 9.68 12.11 -11.22
N TRP A 13 9.67 10.82 -11.56
CA TRP A 13 8.50 9.95 -11.37
C TRP A 13 8.20 9.65 -9.90
N ALA A 14 9.17 9.78 -8.98
CA ALA A 14 8.99 9.45 -7.58
C ALA A 14 8.39 10.60 -6.75
N TYR A 15 8.24 11.80 -7.32
CA TYR A 15 7.65 12.95 -6.62
C TYR A 15 6.14 12.81 -6.38
N GLN A 16 5.48 11.86 -7.05
CA GLN A 16 4.06 11.62 -6.92
C GLN A 16 3.83 10.14 -6.63
N TRP A 17 2.99 9.86 -5.64
CA TRP A 17 2.64 8.49 -5.26
C TRP A 17 1.25 8.45 -4.64
N VAL A 18 0.65 7.25 -4.65
CA VAL A 18 -0.58 6.97 -3.92
C VAL A 18 -0.21 6.33 -2.60
N ASN A 19 -0.60 6.96 -1.50
CA ASN A 19 -0.47 6.36 -0.18
C ASN A 19 -1.73 5.52 0.12
N ILE A 20 -1.58 4.20 0.15
CA ILE A 20 -2.70 3.28 0.30
C ILE A 20 -3.47 3.46 1.62
N LYS A 21 -2.81 3.88 2.72
CA LYS A 21 -3.44 4.01 4.04
C LYS A 21 -4.53 5.10 4.11
N PRO A 22 -4.25 6.38 3.77
CA PRO A 22 -5.29 7.40 3.74
C PRO A 22 -6.33 7.09 2.67
N THR A 23 -5.95 6.53 1.50
CA THR A 23 -6.92 6.11 0.48
C THR A 23 -7.91 5.07 1.04
N PHE A 24 -7.41 4.02 1.68
CA PHE A 24 -8.23 2.99 2.33
C PHE A 24 -9.10 3.58 3.45
N SER A 25 -8.52 4.48 4.25
CA SER A 25 -9.21 5.10 5.39
C SER A 25 -10.40 5.93 4.94
N ASN A 26 -10.19 6.76 3.91
CA ASN A 26 -11.24 7.59 3.33
C ASN A 26 -12.32 6.72 2.68
N PHE A 27 -11.91 5.68 1.95
CA PHE A 27 -12.83 4.80 1.25
C PHE A 27 -13.79 4.06 2.21
N TYR A 28 -13.25 3.46 3.27
CA TYR A 28 -14.03 2.69 4.24
C TYR A 28 -14.49 3.50 5.46
N SER A 29 -14.26 4.82 5.48
CA SER A 29 -14.51 5.70 6.65
C SER A 29 -13.98 5.11 7.97
N THR A 30 -12.79 4.49 7.90
CA THR A 30 -12.16 3.78 9.03
C THR A 30 -10.71 4.15 9.16
N LYS A 31 -10.08 3.87 10.31
CA LYS A 31 -8.65 4.10 10.48
C LYS A 31 -7.86 2.96 9.86
N ALA A 32 -7.08 3.24 8.81
CA ALA A 32 -6.16 2.24 8.26
C ALA A 32 -5.15 1.79 9.31
N GLY A 33 -5.17 0.49 9.60
CA GLY A 33 -4.23 -0.15 10.51
C GLY A 33 -2.92 -0.54 9.81
N ARG A 34 -2.30 -1.61 10.31
CA ARG A 34 -1.20 -2.27 9.59
C ARG A 34 -1.76 -3.00 8.37
N ILE A 35 -0.89 -3.43 7.45
CA ILE A 35 -1.28 -4.17 6.23
C ILE A 35 -2.20 -5.34 6.57
N ARG A 36 -1.89 -6.11 7.63
CA ARG A 36 -2.74 -7.21 8.12
C ARG A 36 -4.16 -6.77 8.47
N ASN A 37 -4.33 -5.68 9.20
CA ASN A 37 -5.65 -5.17 9.58
C ASN A 37 -6.44 -4.74 8.34
N MET A 38 -5.79 -4.11 7.36
CA MET A 38 -6.46 -3.73 6.11
C MET A 38 -6.88 -4.96 5.31
N LEU A 39 -6.04 -5.99 5.23
CA LEU A 39 -6.40 -7.26 4.59
C LEU A 39 -7.56 -7.95 5.31
N GLU A 40 -7.52 -8.01 6.64
CA GLU A 40 -8.56 -8.63 7.45
C GLU A 40 -9.93 -7.97 7.24
N LEU A 41 -9.97 -6.63 7.17
CA LEU A 41 -11.18 -5.87 6.84
C LEU A 41 -11.72 -6.18 5.44
N LEU A 42 -10.84 -6.57 4.50
CA LEU A 42 -11.20 -7.02 3.16
C LEU A 42 -11.51 -8.53 3.10
N GLY A 43 -11.48 -9.26 4.23
CA GLY A 43 -11.63 -10.71 4.25
C GLY A 43 -10.44 -11.48 3.66
N LEU A 44 -9.29 -10.82 3.52
CA LEU A 44 -8.06 -11.40 2.99
C LEU A 44 -7.09 -11.79 4.10
N ARG A 45 -6.23 -12.77 3.81
CA ARG A 45 -5.10 -13.16 4.68
C ARG A 45 -3.80 -12.61 4.13
N PHE A 46 -2.89 -12.27 5.04
CA PHE A 46 -1.52 -11.92 4.68
C PHE A 46 -0.80 -13.11 4.08
N GLU A 47 -0.14 -12.91 2.94
CA GLU A 47 0.66 -13.91 2.25
C GLU A 47 2.16 -13.59 2.38
N GLY A 48 2.99 -14.60 2.62
CA GLY A 48 4.45 -14.46 2.75
C GLY A 48 4.93 -14.10 4.16
N HIS A 49 6.10 -13.48 4.23
CA HIS A 49 6.80 -13.15 5.48
C HIS A 49 6.66 -11.68 5.83
N LEU A 50 6.42 -11.41 7.11
CA LEU A 50 6.37 -10.03 7.60
C LEU A 50 7.76 -9.38 7.44
N HIS A 51 7.77 -8.12 6.98
CA HIS A 51 9.00 -7.33 6.76
C HIS A 51 9.85 -7.79 5.57
N SER A 52 9.35 -8.71 4.74
CA SER A 52 9.85 -8.93 3.38
C SER A 52 9.25 -7.87 2.47
N GLY A 53 10.09 -7.00 1.90
CA GLY A 53 9.62 -5.90 1.05
C GLY A 53 8.81 -6.36 -0.16
N LEU A 54 9.12 -7.54 -0.70
CA LEU A 54 8.38 -8.15 -1.81
C LEU A 54 6.98 -8.62 -1.37
N ASP A 55 6.90 -9.29 -0.23
CA ASP A 55 5.63 -9.82 0.29
C ASP A 55 4.74 -8.65 0.73
N ASP A 56 5.31 -7.65 1.39
CA ASP A 56 4.58 -6.42 1.78
C ASP A 56 4.05 -5.68 0.54
N ALA A 57 4.86 -5.55 -0.53
CA ALA A 57 4.42 -4.94 -1.79
C ALA A 57 3.29 -5.74 -2.47
N THR A 58 3.39 -7.07 -2.46
CA THR A 58 2.35 -7.95 -3.02
C THR A 58 1.02 -7.78 -2.29
N ASN A 59 1.05 -7.77 -0.96
CA ASN A 59 -0.14 -7.58 -0.15
C ASN A 59 -0.74 -6.16 -0.30
N ILE A 60 0.08 -5.12 -0.44
CA ILE A 60 -0.40 -3.76 -0.77
C ILE A 60 -1.09 -3.75 -2.14
N GLY A 61 -0.53 -4.44 -3.14
CA GLY A 61 -1.14 -4.59 -4.46
C GLY A 61 -2.52 -5.25 -4.39
N ARG A 62 -2.68 -6.30 -3.58
CA ARG A 62 -3.98 -6.96 -3.36
C ARG A 62 -5.01 -6.02 -2.73
N ILE A 63 -4.61 -5.22 -1.73
CA ILE A 63 -5.48 -4.19 -1.15
C ILE A 63 -5.92 -3.18 -2.23
N ALA A 64 -4.99 -2.72 -3.06
CA ALA A 64 -5.29 -1.77 -4.12
C ALA A 64 -6.28 -2.34 -5.16
N ILE A 65 -6.12 -3.60 -5.55
CA ILE A 65 -7.05 -4.29 -6.46
C ILE A 65 -8.47 -4.32 -5.86
N GLU A 66 -8.62 -4.66 -4.58
CA GLU A 66 -9.95 -4.67 -3.95
C GLU A 66 -10.57 -3.28 -3.86
N LEU A 67 -9.78 -2.24 -3.58
CA LEU A 67 -10.27 -0.86 -3.61
C LEU A 67 -10.77 -0.45 -5.00
N ILE A 68 -10.12 -0.89 -6.07
CA ILE A 68 -10.54 -0.59 -7.45
C ILE A 68 -11.86 -1.30 -7.76
N LYS A 69 -11.96 -2.60 -7.46
CA LYS A 69 -13.17 -3.39 -7.75
C LYS A 69 -14.44 -2.82 -7.12
N VAL A 70 -14.36 -2.34 -5.88
CA VAL A 70 -15.54 -1.79 -5.18
C VAL A 70 -15.98 -0.45 -5.79
N ASN A 71 -15.10 0.28 -6.48
CA ASN A 71 -15.42 1.56 -7.13
C ASN A 71 -16.05 1.41 -8.53
N ASP A 72 -16.03 0.22 -9.14
CA ASP A 72 -16.60 -0.03 -10.48
C ASP A 72 -18.10 -0.41 -10.45
N HIS A 73 -18.78 -0.18 -9.32
CA HIS A 73 -20.21 -0.42 -9.09
C HIS A 73 -20.94 0.86 -8.71
#